data_AF-A0AAY4C795-F1
#
_entry.id   AF-A0AAY4C795-F1
#
_cell.length_a   1.000
_cell.length_b   1.000
_cell.length_c   1.000
_cell.angle_alpha   90.00
_cell.angle_beta   90.00
_cell.angle_gamma   90.00
#
_symmetry.space_group_name_H-M   'P 1'
#
loop_
_entity.id
_entity.type
_entity.pdbx_description
1 polymer ?
#
loop_
_entity_poly.entity_id
_entity_poly.type
_entity_poly.pdbx_seq_one_letter_code
_entity_poly.pdbx_strand_id
1 'polypeptide(L)'
;MSRSSSPEAHWDRLEVWLNALTSNLLPEPTGDLQNLSQEQIDDNLSILMARDPTQDYSHKELAKITASLAHNLLGQAKLSEATIHHQERRTAALKLQDERAQRNLTLVRRQLEQLETQDRTAHKQHPELQEELERLQNALTDLRVDTAHREEQEKDAREELRENLNEAKTLLMRAETELKEREAWARACEGHLQTARAEVSTLSQQRDYLKDELDTVRRELKHSYRLHDDPRREMHPAEFPLTSSKREESPVLRTSPASIPNPPPAARGWEPSQRLHSSHGVSTKELDKLARNIPIFTPNPAGGHDVHSYLDDVDFHLQTVANVTTRDRLYLLRITASREVRSFLDRQPESVKMDHQQLQQALIREFSDPESEHGLITAMDLKQGRQETTQAYYNRLRQAYFGARNEPGMEDDFNFRSLFLRNLHPTVSH
;
A
#
# COMPACT_ATOMS: atom_id res chain seq x y z
N MET A 1 -31.38 -9.01 87.43
CA MET A 1 -31.03 -8.04 88.50
C MET A 1 -29.94 -8.64 89.34
N SER A 2 -28.70 -8.21 89.10
CA SER A 2 -27.56 -8.47 89.99
C SER A 2 -26.85 -7.14 90.10
N ARG A 3 -27.04 -6.44 91.23
CA ARG A 3 -26.28 -5.22 91.53
C ARG A 3 -24.84 -5.66 91.76
N SER A 4 -24.01 -5.63 90.73
CA SER A 4 -22.57 -5.62 90.90
C SER A 4 -22.24 -4.28 91.57
N SER A 5 -21.81 -4.32 92.83
CA SER A 5 -21.13 -3.20 93.47
C SER A 5 -20.06 -2.68 92.51
N SER A 6 -20.12 -1.40 92.12
CA SER A 6 -19.18 -0.81 91.16
C SER A 6 -17.75 -1.08 91.61
N PRO A 7 -16.89 -1.63 90.74
CA PRO A 7 -15.48 -1.78 91.03
C PRO A 7 -14.79 -0.45 91.36
N GLU A 8 -15.22 0.65 90.76
CA GLU A 8 -14.60 1.98 90.96
C GLU A 8 -14.67 2.43 92.42
N ALA A 9 -15.81 2.21 93.08
CA ALA A 9 -16.03 2.67 94.46
C ALA A 9 -15.11 2.00 95.50
N HIS A 10 -14.58 0.80 95.22
CA HIS A 10 -13.63 0.16 96.13
C HIS A 10 -12.19 0.60 95.87
N TRP A 11 -11.85 0.91 94.62
CA TRP A 11 -10.54 1.48 94.26
C TRP A 11 -10.38 2.90 94.77
N ASP A 12 -11.41 3.74 94.63
CA ASP A 12 -11.41 5.11 95.17
C ASP A 12 -11.16 5.11 96.69
N ARG A 13 -11.80 4.17 97.40
CA ARG A 13 -11.65 4.05 98.85
C ARG A 13 -10.29 3.48 99.27
N LEU A 14 -9.75 2.55 98.50
CA LEU A 14 -8.41 2.00 98.68
C LEU A 14 -7.34 3.07 98.40
N GLU A 15 -7.52 3.86 97.34
CA GLU A 15 -6.67 4.99 97.00
C GLU A 15 -6.64 6.03 98.11
N VAL A 16 -7.80 6.45 98.63
CA VAL A 16 -7.86 7.40 99.75
C VAL A 16 -7.11 6.88 100.98
N TRP A 17 -7.24 5.60 101.28
CA TRP A 17 -6.58 4.98 102.44
C TRP A 17 -5.07 4.81 102.24
N LEU A 18 -4.65 4.36 101.05
CA LEU A 18 -3.24 4.22 100.70
C LEU A 18 -2.55 5.58 100.62
N ASN A 19 -3.18 6.60 100.03
CA ASN A 19 -2.67 7.97 100.00
C ASN A 19 -2.50 8.52 101.42
N ALA A 20 -3.45 8.26 102.31
CA ALA A 20 -3.36 8.66 103.71
C ALA A 20 -2.25 7.91 104.48
N LEU A 21 -1.99 6.64 104.16
CA LEU A 21 -0.89 5.88 104.76
C LEU A 21 0.48 6.32 104.26
N THR A 22 0.63 6.55 102.95
CA THR A 22 1.90 6.92 102.33
C THR A 22 2.32 8.34 102.68
N SER A 23 1.36 9.28 102.75
CA SER A 23 1.61 10.68 103.14
C SER A 23 2.12 10.86 104.57
N ASN A 24 1.85 9.90 105.47
CA ASN A 24 2.31 9.95 106.85
C ASN A 24 3.66 9.22 107.09
N LEU A 25 4.12 8.39 106.14
CA LEU A 25 5.28 7.50 106.33
C LEU A 25 6.50 7.85 105.47
N LEU A 26 6.33 8.62 104.39
CA LEU A 26 7.42 9.15 103.57
C LEU A 26 7.81 10.57 104.01
N PRO A 27 9.12 10.88 104.15
CA PRO A 27 9.57 12.25 104.41
C PRO A 27 9.57 13.07 103.11
N GLU A 28 8.90 14.23 103.15
CA GLU A 28 8.79 15.27 102.10
C GLU A 28 7.95 14.95 100.85
N PRO A 29 7.35 15.98 100.21
CA PRO A 29 6.19 15.86 99.32
C PRO A 29 6.65 15.30 97.98
N THR A 30 6.77 13.99 97.92
CA THR A 30 6.85 13.27 96.65
C THR A 30 5.49 13.45 96.00
N GLY A 31 5.52 14.22 94.91
CA GLY A 31 4.38 14.90 94.33
C GLY A 31 3.23 13.99 93.96
N ASP A 32 2.09 14.65 93.72
CA ASP A 32 0.83 14.08 93.30
C ASP A 32 0.99 12.78 92.50
N LEU A 33 0.38 11.70 92.99
CA LEU A 33 0.28 10.39 92.33
C LEU A 33 -0.18 10.44 90.87
N GLN A 34 -0.68 11.58 90.42
CA GLN A 34 -1.14 11.83 89.06
C GLN A 34 0.01 11.95 88.04
N ASN A 35 1.28 12.04 88.47
CA ASN A 35 2.41 12.37 87.59
C ASN A 35 3.59 11.37 87.59
N LEU A 36 3.44 10.16 88.16
CA LEU A 36 4.49 9.13 88.09
C LEU A 36 4.57 8.56 86.66
N SER A 37 5.75 8.66 86.03
CA SER A 37 6.02 7.98 84.76
C SER A 37 6.34 6.49 84.97
N GLN A 38 6.19 5.69 83.92
CA GLN A 38 6.58 4.27 83.94
C GLN A 38 8.05 4.09 84.34
N GLU A 39 8.95 4.92 83.79
CA GLU A 39 10.38 4.90 84.11
C GLU A 39 10.64 5.20 85.60
N GLN A 40 9.92 6.16 86.19
CA GLN A 40 10.07 6.49 87.62
C GLN A 40 9.60 5.37 88.54
N ILE A 41 8.52 4.67 88.16
CA ILE A 41 8.03 3.50 88.91
C ILE A 41 9.05 2.37 88.83
N ASP A 42 9.61 2.10 87.64
CA ASP A 42 10.60 1.05 87.42
C ASP A 42 11.89 1.33 88.20
N ASP A 43 12.36 2.57 88.22
CA ASP A 43 13.52 3.01 89.02
C ASP A 43 13.26 2.85 90.53
N ASN A 44 12.10 3.27 91.02
CA ASN A 44 11.72 3.13 92.42
C ASN A 44 11.59 1.66 92.86
N LEU A 45 11.02 0.81 92.00
CA LEU A 45 10.93 -0.63 92.23
C LEU A 45 12.32 -1.26 92.22
N SER A 46 13.21 -0.87 91.31
CA SER A 46 14.60 -1.34 91.28
C SER A 46 15.33 -1.04 92.60
N ILE A 47 15.16 0.18 93.15
CA ILE A 47 15.72 0.57 94.46
C ILE A 47 15.13 -0.26 95.60
N LEU A 48 13.83 -0.57 95.55
CA LEU A 48 13.17 -1.42 96.56
C LEU A 48 13.64 -2.88 96.47
N MET A 49 13.78 -3.41 95.26
CA MET A 49 14.20 -4.79 94.98
C MET A 49 15.69 -5.04 95.27
N ALA A 50 16.50 -3.99 95.34
CA ALA A 50 17.91 -4.07 95.74
C ALA A 50 18.12 -4.27 97.25
N ARG A 51 17.06 -4.25 98.06
CA ARG A 51 17.12 -4.51 99.51
C ARG A 51 17.17 -6.02 99.80
N ASP A 52 17.98 -6.43 100.77
CA ASP A 52 18.11 -7.84 101.15
C ASP A 52 16.88 -8.31 101.95
N PRO A 53 16.07 -9.25 101.42
CA PRO A 53 14.85 -9.69 102.08
C PRO A 53 15.09 -10.49 103.36
N THR A 54 16.33 -10.91 103.64
CA THR A 54 16.70 -11.70 104.83
C THR A 54 17.22 -10.84 105.98
N GLN A 55 17.31 -9.53 105.79
CA GLN A 55 17.79 -8.58 106.79
C GLN A 55 16.71 -8.26 107.83
N ASP A 56 17.10 -8.19 109.11
CA ASP A 56 16.21 -7.77 110.20
C ASP A 56 15.93 -6.26 110.15
N TYR A 57 14.82 -5.89 109.51
CA TYR A 57 14.37 -4.50 109.43
C TYR A 57 13.63 -4.05 110.68
N SER A 58 13.85 -2.81 111.10
CA SER A 58 13.02 -2.18 112.13
C SER A 58 11.58 -1.99 111.63
N HIS A 59 10.60 -1.95 112.54
CA HIS A 59 9.20 -1.67 112.18
C HIS A 59 9.03 -0.36 111.38
N LYS A 60 9.88 0.64 111.64
CA LYS A 60 9.88 1.91 110.91
C LYS A 60 10.38 1.76 109.47
N GLU A 61 11.36 0.89 109.23
CA GLU A 61 11.87 0.60 107.88
C GLU A 61 10.90 -0.26 107.09
N LEU A 62 10.29 -1.28 107.72
CA LEU A 62 9.24 -2.08 107.10
C LEU A 62 8.03 -1.23 106.70
N ALA A 63 7.62 -0.28 107.54
CA ALA A 63 6.54 0.64 107.22
C ALA A 63 6.86 1.51 106.00
N LYS A 64 8.12 1.98 105.88
CA LYS A 64 8.57 2.73 104.70
C LYS A 64 8.62 1.87 103.44
N ILE A 65 9.16 0.65 103.52
CA ILE A 65 9.19 -0.30 102.39
C ILE A 65 7.78 -0.58 101.89
N THR A 66 6.87 -0.88 102.81
CA THR A 66 5.46 -1.20 102.50
C THR A 66 4.74 0.01 101.91
N ALA A 67 4.97 1.21 102.44
CA ALA A 67 4.39 2.45 101.91
C ALA A 67 4.91 2.78 100.50
N SER A 68 6.23 2.68 100.27
CA SER A 68 6.83 2.89 98.95
C SER A 68 6.34 1.85 97.92
N LEU A 69 6.20 0.59 98.32
CA LEU A 69 5.64 -0.45 97.45
C LEU A 69 4.18 -0.15 97.09
N ALA A 70 3.35 0.21 98.06
CA ALA A 70 1.95 0.56 97.83
C ALA A 70 1.79 1.79 96.90
N HIS A 71 2.65 2.79 97.05
CA HIS A 71 2.68 3.98 96.20
C HIS A 71 3.01 3.65 94.74
N ASN A 72 4.02 2.81 94.50
CA ASN A 72 4.39 2.37 93.15
C ASN A 72 3.30 1.51 92.50
N LEU A 73 2.70 0.57 93.24
CA LEU A 73 1.60 -0.27 92.74
C LEU A 73 0.36 0.56 92.37
N LEU A 74 0.05 1.59 93.15
CA LEU A 74 -1.05 2.52 92.85
C LEU A 74 -0.76 3.37 91.61
N GLY A 75 0.48 3.89 91.48
CA GLY A 75 0.91 4.58 90.27
C GLY A 75 0.82 3.71 89.01
N GLN A 76 1.22 2.44 89.12
CA GLN A 76 1.16 1.47 88.03
C GLN A 76 -0.29 1.16 87.62
N ALA A 77 -1.20 1.02 88.60
CA ALA A 77 -2.63 0.81 88.33
C ALA A 77 -3.22 1.98 87.53
N LYS A 78 -2.93 3.23 87.92
CA LYS A 78 -3.42 4.43 87.22
C LYS A 78 -2.87 4.57 85.79
N LEU A 79 -1.58 4.31 85.60
CA LEU A 79 -0.98 4.30 84.25
C LEU A 79 -1.63 3.24 83.36
N SER A 80 -1.92 2.06 83.93
CA SER A 80 -2.60 0.99 83.20
C SER A 80 -4.03 1.38 82.80
N GLU A 81 -4.78 2.03 83.70
CA GLU A 81 -6.13 2.53 83.43
C GLU A 81 -6.14 3.62 82.35
N ALA A 82 -5.23 4.59 82.42
CA ALA A 82 -5.08 5.62 81.39
C ALA A 82 -4.74 5.01 80.01
N THR A 83 -3.89 3.99 80.00
CA THR A 83 -3.54 3.25 78.78
C THR A 83 -4.73 2.49 78.22
N ILE A 84 -5.50 1.81 79.07
CA ILE A 84 -6.73 1.09 78.68
C ILE A 84 -7.73 2.07 78.08
N HIS A 85 -8.01 3.20 78.73
CA HIS A 85 -8.92 4.20 78.20
C HIS A 85 -8.44 4.81 76.87
N HIS A 86 -7.14 5.05 76.72
CA HIS A 86 -6.58 5.50 75.45
C HIS A 86 -6.80 4.45 74.34
N GLN A 87 -6.55 3.17 74.63
CA GLN A 87 -6.79 2.07 73.70
C GLN A 87 -8.28 1.90 73.36
N GLU A 88 -9.18 2.03 74.33
CA GLU A 88 -10.63 2.01 74.11
C GLU A 88 -11.08 3.15 73.18
N ARG A 89 -10.59 4.38 73.39
CA ARG A 89 -10.90 5.51 72.50
C ARG A 89 -10.36 5.27 71.09
N ARG A 90 -9.14 4.73 70.95
CA ARG A 90 -8.54 4.41 69.66
C ARG A 90 -9.31 3.32 68.92
N THR A 91 -9.73 2.27 69.62
CA THR A 91 -10.53 1.19 69.02
C THR A 91 -11.93 1.67 68.61
N ALA A 92 -12.57 2.54 69.39
CA ALA A 92 -13.84 3.17 69.02
C ALA A 92 -13.71 4.06 67.77
N ALA A 93 -12.64 4.85 67.67
CA ALA A 93 -12.36 5.68 66.50
C ALA A 93 -12.13 4.83 65.23
N LEU A 94 -11.37 3.73 65.34
CA LEU A 94 -11.14 2.80 64.23
C LEU A 94 -12.43 2.13 63.76
N LYS A 95 -13.30 1.70 64.69
CA LYS A 95 -14.63 1.15 64.33
C LYS A 95 -15.46 2.15 63.54
N LEU A 96 -15.50 3.42 63.97
CA LEU A 96 -16.23 4.45 63.24
C LEU A 96 -15.65 4.70 61.84
N GLN A 97 -14.33 4.62 61.68
CA GLN A 97 -13.67 4.75 60.39
C GLN A 97 -14.00 3.56 59.46
N ASP A 98 -13.98 2.34 59.99
CA ASP A 98 -14.34 1.13 59.24
C ASP A 98 -15.80 1.17 58.76
N GLU A 99 -16.73 1.57 59.64
CA GLU A 99 -18.13 1.76 59.24
C GLU A 99 -18.29 2.78 58.11
N ARG A 100 -17.53 3.88 58.13
CA ARG A 100 -17.53 4.88 57.05
C ARG A 100 -16.98 4.29 55.75
N ALA A 101 -15.89 3.53 55.82
CA ALA A 101 -15.31 2.86 54.66
C ALA A 101 -16.29 1.85 54.05
N GLN A 102 -16.98 1.05 54.86
CA GLN A 102 -18.00 0.10 54.42
C GLN A 102 -19.20 0.81 53.75
N ARG A 103 -19.67 1.93 54.29
CA ARG A 103 -20.73 2.74 53.67
C ARG A 103 -20.30 3.26 52.29
N ASN A 104 -19.06 3.76 52.18
CA ASN A 104 -18.50 4.24 50.92
C ASN A 104 -18.38 3.11 49.89
N LEU A 105 -17.87 1.94 50.28
CA LEU A 105 -17.79 0.76 49.41
C LEU A 105 -19.18 0.35 48.91
N THR A 106 -20.18 0.37 49.79
CA THR A 106 -21.57 0.04 49.41
C THR A 106 -22.13 1.02 48.39
N LEU A 107 -21.82 2.32 48.53
CA LEU A 107 -22.26 3.36 47.60
C LEU A 107 -21.59 3.21 46.23
N VAL A 108 -20.27 3.01 46.19
CA VAL A 108 -19.52 2.77 44.95
C VAL A 108 -20.03 1.51 44.25
N ARG A 109 -20.30 0.43 45.00
CA ARG A 109 -20.84 -0.80 44.44
C ARG A 109 -22.21 -0.59 43.79
N ARG A 110 -23.10 0.17 44.42
CA ARG A 110 -24.41 0.53 43.82
C ARG A 110 -24.25 1.37 42.56
N GLN A 111 -23.30 2.32 42.54
CA GLN A 111 -23.02 3.11 41.34
C GLN A 111 -22.51 2.24 40.20
N LEU A 112 -21.63 1.27 40.50
CA LEU A 112 -21.14 0.32 39.51
C LEU A 112 -22.28 -0.54 38.95
N GLU A 113 -23.13 -1.08 39.82
CA GLU A 113 -24.30 -1.87 39.41
C GLU A 113 -25.27 -1.02 38.55
N GLN A 114 -25.47 0.26 38.88
CA GLN A 114 -26.26 1.18 38.06
C GLN A 114 -25.65 1.39 36.66
N LEU A 115 -24.33 1.62 36.57
CA LEU A 115 -23.63 1.77 35.30
C LEU A 115 -23.69 0.48 34.46
N GLU A 116 -23.49 -0.68 35.07
CA GLU A 116 -23.61 -1.97 34.39
C GLU A 116 -25.03 -2.21 33.87
N THR A 117 -26.06 -1.82 34.65
CA THR A 117 -27.44 -1.91 34.16
C THR A 117 -27.72 -0.93 33.03
N GLN A 118 -27.16 0.28 33.07
CA GLN A 118 -27.27 1.26 32.00
C GLN A 118 -26.61 0.76 30.70
N ASP A 119 -25.40 0.21 30.77
CA ASP A 119 -24.70 -0.36 29.62
C ASP A 119 -25.47 -1.55 29.01
N ARG A 120 -25.99 -2.44 29.85
CA ARG A 120 -26.87 -3.53 29.40
C ARG A 120 -28.18 -3.03 28.79
N THR A 121 -28.74 -1.93 29.28
CA THR A 121 -29.94 -1.34 28.66
C THR A 121 -29.61 -0.61 27.36
N ALA A 122 -28.46 0.05 27.25
CA ALA A 122 -28.00 0.66 26.00
C ALA A 122 -27.76 -0.42 24.93
N HIS A 123 -27.12 -1.54 25.30
CA HIS A 123 -26.98 -2.74 24.46
C HIS A 123 -28.34 -3.30 24.00
N LYS A 124 -29.37 -3.25 24.84
CA LYS A 124 -30.73 -3.70 24.50
C LYS A 124 -31.55 -2.67 23.72
N GLN A 125 -31.20 -1.38 23.78
CA GLN A 125 -31.94 -0.30 23.13
C GLN A 125 -31.55 -0.10 21.66
N HIS A 126 -30.41 -0.64 21.23
CA HIS A 126 -29.96 -0.58 19.83
C HIS A 126 -29.62 -1.96 19.24
N PRO A 127 -30.57 -2.92 19.21
CA PRO A 127 -30.34 -4.22 18.59
C PRO A 127 -30.00 -4.10 17.10
N GLU A 128 -30.53 -3.07 16.43
CA GLU A 128 -30.23 -2.77 15.02
C GLU A 128 -28.75 -2.42 14.79
N LEU A 129 -28.12 -1.68 15.71
CA LEU A 129 -26.68 -1.38 15.60
C LEU A 129 -25.83 -2.63 15.85
N GLN A 130 -26.28 -3.54 16.71
CA GLN A 130 -25.61 -4.83 16.93
C GLN A 130 -25.69 -5.71 15.68
N GLU A 131 -26.86 -5.83 15.07
CA GLU A 131 -27.06 -6.57 13.83
C GLU A 131 -26.25 -5.97 12.67
N GLU A 132 -26.18 -4.63 12.56
CA GLU A 132 -25.35 -3.97 11.56
C GLU A 132 -23.85 -4.19 11.82
N LEU A 133 -23.39 -4.17 13.06
CA LEU A 133 -22.00 -4.51 13.40
C LEU A 133 -21.66 -5.96 13.04
N GLU A 134 -22.55 -6.90 13.34
CA GLU A 134 -22.35 -8.32 12.99
C GLU A 134 -22.39 -8.54 11.47
N ARG A 135 -23.30 -7.86 10.76
CA ARG A 135 -23.34 -7.84 9.28
C ARG A 135 -22.06 -7.28 8.69
N LEU A 136 -21.58 -6.14 9.19
CA LEU A 136 -20.34 -5.52 8.70
C LEU A 136 -19.12 -6.38 9.03
N GLN A 137 -19.10 -7.03 10.19
CA GLN A 137 -18.03 -7.95 10.56
C GLN A 137 -18.00 -9.17 9.62
N ASN A 138 -19.16 -9.74 9.29
CA ASN A 138 -19.28 -10.84 8.34
C ASN A 138 -18.90 -10.41 6.91
N ALA A 139 -19.35 -9.22 6.48
CA ALA A 139 -18.99 -8.66 5.18
C ALA A 139 -17.48 -8.41 5.07
N LEU A 140 -16.82 -7.97 6.15
CA LEU A 140 -15.36 -7.81 6.20
C LEU A 140 -14.64 -9.15 6.15
N THR A 141 -15.16 -10.21 6.78
CA THR A 141 -14.56 -11.55 6.66
C THR A 141 -14.70 -12.12 5.25
N ASP A 142 -15.87 -11.96 4.63
CA ASP A 142 -16.13 -12.42 3.27
C ASP A 142 -15.23 -11.68 2.26
N LEU A 143 -15.15 -10.34 2.38
CA LEU A 143 -14.24 -9.53 1.57
C LEU A 143 -12.78 -9.97 1.72
N ARG A 144 -12.33 -10.33 2.92
CA ARG A 144 -10.97 -10.83 3.14
C ARG A 144 -10.73 -12.14 2.41
N VAL A 145 -11.69 -13.06 2.46
CA VAL A 145 -11.60 -14.35 1.75
C VAL A 145 -11.59 -14.12 0.23
N ASP A 146 -12.46 -13.24 -0.28
CA ASP A 146 -12.52 -12.90 -1.70
C ASP A 146 -11.24 -12.23 -2.19
N THR A 147 -10.67 -11.31 -1.39
CA THR A 147 -9.38 -10.69 -1.73
C THR A 147 -8.26 -11.71 -1.79
N ALA A 148 -8.17 -12.63 -0.82
CA ALA A 148 -7.15 -13.69 -0.83
C ALA A 148 -7.33 -14.64 -2.02
N HIS A 149 -8.58 -14.98 -2.37
CA HIS A 149 -8.87 -15.80 -3.54
C HIS A 149 -8.47 -15.12 -4.85
N ARG A 150 -8.76 -13.82 -4.97
CA ARG A 150 -8.39 -13.00 -6.13
C ARG A 150 -6.88 -12.88 -6.27
N GLU A 151 -6.15 -12.70 -5.17
CA GLU A 151 -4.68 -12.65 -5.18
C GLU A 151 -4.07 -13.97 -5.66
N GLU A 152 -4.61 -15.11 -5.22
CA GLU A 152 -4.12 -16.41 -5.70
C GLU A 152 -4.43 -16.61 -7.19
N GLN A 153 -5.63 -16.27 -7.65
CA GLN A 153 -5.96 -16.31 -9.08
C GLN A 153 -5.04 -15.42 -9.93
N GLU A 154 -4.71 -14.22 -9.45
CA GLU A 154 -3.81 -13.31 -10.15
C GLU A 154 -2.38 -13.87 -10.19
N LYS A 155 -1.95 -14.52 -9.10
CA LYS A 155 -0.64 -15.18 -9.04
C LYS A 155 -0.56 -16.34 -10.03
N ASP A 156 -1.58 -17.19 -10.08
CA ASP A 156 -1.67 -18.29 -11.05
C ASP A 156 -1.65 -17.77 -12.50
N ALA A 157 -2.44 -16.73 -12.80
CA ALA A 157 -2.47 -16.12 -14.13
C ALA A 157 -1.11 -15.49 -14.52
N ARG A 158 -0.39 -14.89 -13.56
CA ARG A 158 0.96 -14.36 -13.78
C ARG A 158 1.98 -15.46 -14.04
N GLU A 159 1.85 -16.60 -13.36
CA GLU A 159 2.72 -17.76 -13.57
C GLU A 159 2.49 -18.37 -14.95
N GLU A 160 1.23 -18.59 -15.36
CA GLU A 160 0.87 -19.05 -16.69
C GLU A 160 1.39 -18.12 -17.80
N LEU A 161 1.23 -16.79 -17.63
CA LEU A 161 1.77 -15.82 -18.58
C LEU A 161 3.30 -15.92 -18.69
N ARG A 162 3.98 -16.18 -17.57
CA ARG A 162 5.44 -16.31 -17.53
C ARG A 162 5.91 -17.58 -18.23
N GLU A 163 5.20 -18.69 -18.05
CA GLU A 163 5.45 -19.94 -18.78
C GLU A 163 5.27 -19.74 -20.28
N ASN A 164 4.13 -19.19 -20.70
CA ASN A 164 3.84 -18.87 -22.10
C ASN A 164 4.91 -17.96 -22.73
N LEU A 165 5.38 -16.95 -21.99
CA LEU A 165 6.45 -16.06 -22.44
C LEU A 165 7.76 -16.82 -22.64
N ASN A 166 8.09 -17.76 -21.75
CA ASN A 166 9.28 -18.58 -21.89
C ASN A 166 9.17 -19.52 -23.09
N GLU A 167 8.03 -20.17 -23.28
CA GLU A 167 7.78 -21.01 -24.45
C GLU A 167 7.92 -20.21 -25.75
N ALA A 168 7.30 -19.03 -25.84
CA ALA A 168 7.42 -18.15 -26.99
C ALA A 168 8.89 -17.75 -27.28
N LYS A 169 9.69 -17.47 -26.23
CA LYS A 169 11.12 -17.19 -26.39
C LYS A 169 11.88 -18.39 -26.95
N THR A 170 11.59 -19.60 -26.48
CA THR A 170 12.26 -20.82 -26.99
C THR A 170 11.91 -21.07 -28.46
N LEU A 171 10.65 -20.88 -28.85
CA LEU A 171 10.21 -21.00 -30.24
C LEU A 171 10.86 -19.94 -31.13
N LEU A 172 10.98 -18.70 -30.64
CA LEU A 172 11.65 -17.62 -31.36
C LEU A 172 13.14 -17.93 -31.58
N MET A 173 13.85 -18.41 -30.55
CA MET A 173 15.25 -18.83 -30.71
C MET A 173 15.39 -19.95 -31.75
N ARG A 174 14.49 -20.93 -31.76
CA ARG A 174 14.49 -22.00 -32.78
C ARG A 174 14.26 -21.43 -34.18
N ALA A 175 13.27 -20.57 -34.36
CA ALA A 175 12.98 -19.95 -35.65
C ALA A 175 14.16 -19.10 -36.17
N GLU A 176 14.84 -18.37 -35.29
CA GLU A 176 16.06 -17.62 -35.65
C GLU A 176 17.19 -18.55 -36.12
N THR A 177 17.39 -19.70 -35.47
CA THR A 177 18.39 -20.68 -35.91
C THR A 177 18.05 -21.27 -37.27
N GLU A 178 16.78 -21.66 -37.49
CA GLU A 178 16.32 -22.19 -38.78
C GLU A 178 16.43 -21.13 -39.90
N LEU A 179 16.16 -19.86 -39.59
CA LEU A 179 16.33 -18.76 -40.55
C LEU A 179 17.79 -18.62 -40.97
N LYS A 180 18.72 -18.59 -40.00
CA LYS A 180 20.16 -18.51 -40.27
C LYS A 180 20.65 -19.68 -41.11
N GLU A 181 20.15 -20.88 -40.85
CA GLU A 181 20.45 -22.06 -41.67
C GLU A 181 19.94 -21.87 -43.09
N ARG A 182 18.67 -21.48 -43.27
CA ARG A 182 18.11 -21.24 -44.61
C ARG A 182 18.85 -20.15 -45.38
N GLU A 183 19.27 -19.08 -44.72
CA GLU A 183 20.09 -18.03 -45.33
C GLU A 183 21.47 -18.54 -45.76
N ALA A 184 22.10 -19.43 -44.98
CA ALA A 184 23.36 -20.06 -45.36
C ALA A 184 23.17 -20.96 -46.59
N TRP A 185 22.10 -21.75 -46.62
CA TRP A 185 21.72 -22.56 -47.77
C TRP A 185 21.45 -21.73 -49.03
N ALA A 186 20.70 -20.64 -48.91
CA ALA A 186 20.41 -19.73 -50.02
C ALA A 186 21.70 -19.13 -50.60
N ARG A 187 22.64 -18.69 -49.74
CA ARG A 187 23.95 -18.18 -50.16
C ARG A 187 24.79 -19.24 -50.88
N ALA A 188 24.77 -20.49 -50.41
CA ALA A 188 25.47 -21.59 -51.09
C ALA A 188 24.89 -21.86 -52.48
N CYS A 189 23.55 -21.90 -52.61
CA CYS A 189 22.88 -22.05 -53.90
C CYS A 189 23.18 -20.89 -54.85
N GLU A 190 23.20 -19.65 -54.36
CA GLU A 190 23.57 -18.49 -55.16
C GLU A 190 25.02 -18.59 -55.67
N GLY A 191 25.95 -19.03 -54.82
CA GLY A 191 27.34 -19.30 -55.20
C GLY A 191 27.43 -20.33 -56.32
N HIS A 192 26.78 -21.48 -56.19
CA HIS A 192 26.74 -22.51 -57.25
C HIS A 192 26.16 -21.97 -58.56
N LEU A 193 25.10 -21.15 -58.46
CA LEU A 193 24.46 -20.54 -59.63
C LEU A 193 25.39 -19.54 -60.33
N GLN A 194 26.16 -18.75 -59.58
CA GLN A 194 27.19 -17.87 -60.15
C GLN A 194 28.29 -18.67 -60.85
N THR A 195 28.78 -19.76 -60.24
CA THR A 195 29.77 -20.64 -60.88
C THR A 195 29.23 -21.23 -62.19
N ALA A 196 28.02 -21.79 -62.18
CA ALA A 196 27.40 -22.33 -63.39
C ALA A 196 27.19 -21.26 -64.48
N ARG A 197 26.82 -20.03 -64.10
CA ARG A 197 26.74 -18.90 -65.05
C ARG A 197 28.09 -18.57 -65.66
N ALA A 198 29.16 -18.57 -64.87
CA ALA A 198 30.51 -18.33 -65.37
C ALA A 198 30.93 -19.42 -66.36
N GLU A 199 30.66 -20.69 -66.05
CA GLU A 199 30.92 -21.83 -66.96
C GLU A 199 30.13 -21.74 -68.26
N VAL A 200 28.84 -21.39 -68.21
CA VAL A 200 28.04 -21.17 -69.42
C VAL A 200 28.62 -20.03 -70.26
N SER A 201 29.13 -18.98 -69.63
CA SER A 201 29.78 -17.86 -70.33
C SER A 201 31.07 -18.31 -71.02
N THR A 202 31.92 -19.10 -70.35
CA THR A 202 33.17 -19.60 -70.96
C THR A 202 32.89 -20.56 -72.11
N LEU A 203 31.96 -21.51 -71.93
CA LEU A 203 31.53 -22.43 -72.99
C LEU A 203 30.89 -21.68 -74.17
N SER A 204 30.12 -20.63 -73.92
CA SER A 204 29.54 -19.79 -74.97
C SER A 204 30.64 -19.10 -75.78
N GLN A 205 31.66 -18.56 -75.11
CA GLN A 205 32.81 -17.94 -75.79
C GLN A 205 33.60 -18.96 -76.63
N GLN A 206 33.80 -20.17 -76.11
CA GLN A 206 34.43 -21.26 -76.87
C GLN A 206 33.62 -21.66 -78.11
N ARG A 207 32.29 -21.77 -77.97
CA ARG A 207 31.40 -22.05 -79.11
C ARG A 207 31.52 -20.97 -80.17
N ASP A 208 31.53 -19.69 -79.79
CA ASP A 208 31.61 -18.58 -80.72
C ASP A 208 32.96 -18.57 -81.45
N TYR A 209 34.07 -18.83 -80.74
CA TYR A 209 35.38 -19.03 -81.34
C TYR A 209 35.41 -20.17 -82.37
N LEU A 210 34.91 -21.35 -82.01
CA LEU A 210 34.86 -22.51 -82.92
C LEU A 210 33.96 -22.25 -84.13
N LYS A 211 32.90 -21.46 -83.96
CA LYS A 211 32.02 -21.05 -85.05
C LYS A 211 32.77 -20.14 -86.03
N ASP A 212 33.55 -19.18 -85.54
CA ASP A 212 34.36 -18.30 -86.38
C ASP A 212 35.45 -19.08 -87.14
N GLU A 213 36.09 -20.07 -86.50
CA GLU A 213 37.01 -21.01 -87.17
C GLU A 213 36.30 -21.80 -88.28
N LEU A 214 35.13 -22.38 -87.99
CA LEU A 214 34.35 -23.13 -88.98
C LEU A 214 33.94 -22.26 -90.17
N ASP A 215 33.52 -21.02 -89.92
CA ASP A 215 33.17 -20.07 -90.98
C ASP A 215 34.39 -19.64 -91.79
N THR A 216 35.58 -19.59 -91.17
CA THR A 216 36.85 -19.36 -91.87
C THR A 216 37.20 -20.53 -92.78
N VAL A 217 37.17 -21.76 -92.27
CA VAL A 217 37.40 -22.98 -93.07
C VAL A 217 36.39 -23.08 -94.22
N ARG A 218 35.10 -22.77 -93.97
CA ARG A 218 34.08 -22.73 -95.03
C ARG A 218 34.40 -21.70 -96.11
N ARG A 219 34.87 -20.51 -95.74
CA ARG A 219 35.27 -19.46 -96.69
C ARG A 219 36.47 -19.90 -97.53
N GLU A 220 37.49 -20.48 -96.90
CA GLU A 220 38.66 -21.02 -97.57
C GLU A 220 38.29 -22.14 -98.54
N LEU A 221 37.51 -23.13 -98.09
CA LEU A 221 37.02 -24.23 -98.92
C LEU A 221 36.26 -23.72 -100.14
N LYS A 222 35.36 -22.75 -99.95
CA LYS A 222 34.61 -22.10 -101.04
C LYS A 222 35.53 -21.38 -102.03
N HIS A 223 36.63 -20.79 -101.56
CA HIS A 223 37.63 -20.16 -102.42
C HIS A 223 38.41 -21.22 -103.22
N SER A 224 38.80 -22.33 -102.59
CA SER A 224 39.46 -23.46 -103.27
C SER A 224 38.61 -24.05 -104.38
N TYR A 225 37.30 -24.25 -104.16
CA TYR A 225 36.39 -24.74 -105.21
C TYR A 225 36.20 -23.73 -106.36
N ARG A 226 36.18 -22.42 -106.08
CA ARG A 226 36.11 -21.37 -107.12
C ARG A 226 37.37 -21.27 -107.97
N LEU A 227 38.53 -21.69 -107.46
CA LEU A 227 39.77 -21.76 -108.23
C LEU A 227 39.81 -22.98 -109.18
N HIS A 228 38.88 -23.94 -109.02
CA HIS A 228 38.76 -25.12 -109.87
C HIS A 228 37.75 -24.98 -111.01
N ASP A 229 36.94 -23.92 -111.02
CA ASP A 229 35.99 -23.62 -112.10
C ASP A 229 36.57 -22.55 -113.05
N ASP A 230 37.26 -23.01 -114.10
CA ASP A 230 37.39 -22.28 -115.37
C ASP A 230 36.65 -23.09 -116.47
N PRO A 231 35.78 -22.49 -117.30
CA PRO A 231 34.70 -23.22 -117.95
C PRO A 231 35.03 -23.61 -119.39
N ARG A 232 34.68 -24.84 -119.80
CA ARG A 232 34.20 -25.10 -121.18
C ARG A 232 33.52 -26.47 -121.38
N ARG A 233 32.24 -26.35 -121.78
CA ARG A 233 31.40 -27.20 -122.66
C ARG A 233 30.62 -28.40 -122.11
N GLU A 234 29.33 -28.11 -121.87
CA GLU A 234 28.15 -28.55 -122.65
C GLU A 234 28.00 -30.00 -123.20
N MET A 235 26.83 -30.56 -122.88
CA MET A 235 25.98 -31.52 -123.65
C MET A 235 26.52 -32.95 -123.79
N HIS A 236 25.79 -34.06 -123.56
CA HIS A 236 24.35 -34.35 -123.45
C HIS A 236 24.17 -35.83 -122.99
N PRO A 237 22.95 -36.41 -122.93
CA PRO A 237 22.46 -37.28 -121.84
C PRO A 237 22.59 -38.79 -122.12
N ALA A 238 22.38 -39.61 -121.08
CA ALA A 238 21.98 -41.01 -121.25
C ALA A 238 21.18 -41.52 -120.03
N GLU A 239 20.21 -42.37 -120.34
CA GLU A 239 19.09 -42.82 -119.54
C GLU A 239 19.43 -43.87 -118.45
N PHE A 240 18.51 -43.96 -117.49
CA PHE A 240 18.18 -44.95 -116.41
C PHE A 240 18.60 -46.44 -116.64
N PRO A 241 18.65 -47.36 -115.63
CA PRO A 241 17.62 -47.52 -114.57
C PRO A 241 17.95 -48.18 -113.20
N LEU A 242 16.99 -47.97 -112.27
CA LEU A 242 16.48 -48.78 -111.13
C LEU A 242 17.28 -49.97 -110.54
N THR A 243 17.41 -49.99 -109.20
CA THR A 243 17.03 -51.10 -108.26
C THR A 243 17.12 -50.56 -106.82
N SER A 244 16.05 -50.56 -106.01
CA SER A 244 15.47 -51.63 -105.16
C SER A 244 16.12 -51.77 -103.76
N SER A 245 15.26 -51.93 -102.73
CA SER A 245 15.52 -52.35 -101.32
C SER A 245 15.96 -51.22 -100.35
N LYS A 246 15.41 -50.94 -99.15
CA LYS A 246 14.41 -51.49 -98.19
C LYS A 246 14.04 -50.31 -97.25
N ARG A 247 12.77 -50.01 -96.92
CA ARG A 247 11.90 -50.53 -95.83
C ARG A 247 12.58 -50.58 -94.44
N GLU A 248 12.13 -49.71 -93.52
CA GLU A 248 11.85 -49.93 -92.07
C GLU A 248 11.60 -48.54 -91.42
N GLU A 249 10.34 -48.18 -91.19
CA GLU A 249 9.58 -48.36 -89.94
C GLU A 249 9.93 -47.36 -88.82
N SER A 250 8.99 -46.44 -88.56
CA SER A 250 8.87 -45.74 -87.30
C SER A 250 8.51 -46.72 -86.17
N PRO A 251 8.69 -46.32 -84.90
CA PRO A 251 7.49 -46.31 -84.09
C PRO A 251 7.30 -45.03 -83.28
N VAL A 252 6.04 -44.61 -83.34
CA VAL A 252 5.33 -43.75 -82.41
C VAL A 252 5.26 -44.44 -81.04
N LEU A 253 5.56 -43.73 -79.96
CA LEU A 253 4.91 -43.98 -78.67
C LEU A 253 4.30 -42.68 -78.17
N ARG A 254 2.97 -42.68 -78.20
CA ARG A 254 2.09 -41.81 -77.43
C ARG A 254 2.14 -42.24 -75.97
N THR A 255 2.25 -41.29 -75.05
CA THR A 255 1.36 -41.17 -73.88
C THR A 255 1.26 -39.69 -73.48
N SER A 256 0.07 -39.11 -73.61
CA SER A 256 -0.44 -37.99 -72.80
C SER A 256 -1.37 -38.60 -71.72
N PRO A 257 -1.88 -37.90 -70.67
CA PRO A 257 -2.02 -36.45 -70.45
C PRO A 257 -1.56 -36.04 -68.99
N ALA A 258 -1.67 -34.83 -68.42
CA ALA A 258 -2.63 -33.74 -68.56
C ALA A 258 -2.09 -32.44 -67.90
N SER A 259 -2.62 -31.31 -68.37
CA SER A 259 -2.87 -30.05 -67.65
C SER A 259 -1.69 -29.19 -67.16
N ILE A 260 -1.22 -28.34 -68.08
CA ILE A 260 -0.61 -27.04 -67.79
C ILE A 260 -1.75 -26.01 -67.74
N PRO A 261 -1.92 -25.21 -66.67
CA PRO A 261 -2.58 -23.92 -66.79
C PRO A 261 -1.59 -22.91 -67.39
N ASN A 262 -2.01 -22.24 -68.46
CA ASN A 262 -1.32 -21.10 -69.07
C ASN A 262 -0.80 -20.09 -68.01
N PRO A 263 0.42 -19.55 -68.16
CA PRO A 263 0.72 -18.21 -67.69
C PRO A 263 0.38 -17.18 -68.79
N PRO A 264 -0.43 -16.14 -68.52
CA PRO A 264 -0.49 -14.94 -69.35
C PRO A 264 0.63 -13.94 -68.92
N PRO A 265 0.78 -12.81 -69.63
CA PRO A 265 2.07 -12.33 -70.09
C PRO A 265 2.82 -11.45 -69.07
N ALA A 266 4.13 -11.46 -69.18
CA ALA A 266 4.96 -10.36 -68.71
C ALA A 266 4.55 -9.06 -69.44
N ALA A 267 4.08 -8.07 -68.67
CA ALA A 267 4.10 -6.62 -68.94
C ALA A 267 2.88 -5.97 -68.26
N ARG A 268 2.93 -5.85 -66.94
CA ARG A 268 2.34 -4.71 -66.26
C ARG A 268 3.41 -4.20 -65.31
N GLY A 269 3.67 -2.90 -65.40
CA GLY A 269 4.75 -2.24 -64.69
C GLY A 269 4.71 -2.52 -63.21
N TRP A 270 5.87 -2.33 -62.59
CA TRP A 270 5.97 -2.01 -61.18
C TRP A 270 4.88 -1.00 -60.80
N GLU A 271 3.81 -1.48 -60.18
CA GLU A 271 3.10 -0.69 -59.19
C GLU A 271 3.82 -0.94 -57.87
N PRO A 272 4.49 0.07 -57.30
CA PRO A 272 4.94 -0.02 -55.93
C PRO A 272 3.71 -0.22 -55.03
N SER A 273 3.69 -1.36 -54.35
CA SER A 273 3.12 -1.57 -53.03
C SER A 273 1.89 -0.72 -52.70
N GLN A 274 0.70 -1.26 -52.97
CA GLN A 274 -0.40 -0.94 -52.06
C GLN A 274 -0.01 -1.42 -50.66
N ARG A 275 -0.33 -0.57 -49.68
CA ARG A 275 -0.14 -0.69 -48.23
C ARG A 275 1.18 -0.14 -47.65
N LEU A 276 1.39 1.15 -47.83
CA LEU A 276 1.21 2.00 -46.66
C LEU A 276 -0.21 2.55 -46.77
N HIS A 277 -1.14 1.96 -46.02
CA HIS A 277 -2.32 2.71 -45.68
C HIS A 277 -1.78 3.94 -44.95
N SER A 278 -1.80 5.09 -45.61
CA SER A 278 -1.89 6.35 -44.89
C SER A 278 -3.16 6.20 -44.07
N SER A 279 -3.01 5.82 -42.80
CA SER A 279 -4.05 6.02 -41.82
C SER A 279 -4.28 7.52 -41.82
N HIS A 280 -5.23 7.96 -42.62
CA HIS A 280 -5.75 9.32 -42.54
C HIS A 280 -6.37 9.43 -41.15
N GLY A 281 -5.54 9.87 -40.19
CA GLY A 281 -6.02 10.38 -38.91
C GLY A 281 -6.93 11.57 -39.16
N VAL A 282 -7.58 12.01 -38.09
CA VAL A 282 -8.54 13.11 -38.12
C VAL A 282 -7.87 14.35 -38.73
N SER A 283 -8.56 15.08 -39.61
CA SER A 283 -7.96 16.25 -40.23
C SER A 283 -7.63 17.31 -39.17
N THR A 284 -6.50 18.00 -39.29
CA THR A 284 -6.10 19.03 -38.30
C THR A 284 -7.16 20.12 -38.13
N LYS A 285 -7.90 20.44 -39.19
CA LYS A 285 -9.04 21.38 -39.15
C LYS A 285 -10.22 20.89 -38.30
N GLU A 286 -10.43 19.58 -38.22
CA GLU A 286 -11.46 18.97 -37.36
C GLU A 286 -10.97 18.92 -35.92
N LEU A 287 -9.69 18.60 -35.68
CA LEU A 287 -9.08 18.69 -34.35
C LEU A 287 -9.11 20.12 -33.81
N ASP A 288 -8.84 21.14 -34.63
CA ASP A 288 -8.96 22.55 -34.24
C ASP A 288 -10.40 22.97 -33.90
N LYS A 289 -11.40 22.35 -34.53
CA LYS A 289 -12.82 22.58 -34.18
C LYS A 289 -13.17 21.92 -32.86
N LEU A 290 -12.68 20.71 -32.61
CA LEU A 290 -12.85 20.02 -31.33
C LEU A 290 -12.17 20.79 -30.19
N ALA A 291 -10.95 21.29 -30.42
CA ALA A 291 -10.19 22.08 -29.46
C ALA A 291 -10.89 23.36 -29.01
N ARG A 292 -11.81 23.92 -29.83
CA ARG A 292 -12.62 25.09 -29.44
C ARG A 292 -13.71 24.75 -28.43
N ASN A 293 -14.12 23.49 -28.36
CA ASN A 293 -15.15 23.01 -27.44
C ASN A 293 -14.54 22.51 -26.11
N ILE A 294 -13.24 22.26 -26.09
CA ILE A 294 -12.50 21.83 -24.90
C ILE A 294 -11.93 23.08 -24.21
N PRO A 295 -12.27 23.35 -22.94
CA PRO A 295 -11.67 24.46 -22.21
C PRO A 295 -10.15 24.26 -22.07
N ILE A 296 -9.39 25.35 -22.11
CA ILE A 296 -7.93 25.29 -21.94
C ILE A 296 -7.62 24.82 -20.52
N PHE A 297 -6.85 23.75 -20.39
CA PHE A 297 -6.43 23.23 -19.09
C PHE A 297 -5.39 24.13 -18.44
N THR A 298 -5.85 24.92 -17.48
CA THR A 298 -5.03 25.70 -16.54
C THR A 298 -5.06 25.01 -15.18
N PRO A 299 -3.94 24.40 -14.74
CA PRO A 299 -3.89 23.75 -13.44
C PRO A 299 -4.09 24.82 -12.36
N ASN A 300 -5.11 24.64 -11.52
CA ASN A 300 -5.40 25.56 -10.43
C ASN A 300 -5.18 24.83 -9.08
N PRO A 301 -4.21 25.26 -8.27
CA PRO A 301 -3.99 24.68 -6.93
C PRO A 301 -5.18 24.93 -5.98
N ALA A 302 -6.10 25.83 -6.31
CA ALA A 302 -7.36 26.07 -5.60
C ALA A 302 -8.55 25.28 -6.19
N GLY A 303 -8.31 24.09 -6.77
CA GLY A 303 -9.34 23.06 -7.00
C GLY A 303 -10.40 23.35 -8.08
N GLY A 304 -10.18 24.33 -8.95
CA GLY A 304 -11.15 24.69 -10.00
C GLY A 304 -11.04 23.88 -11.31
N HIS A 305 -9.90 23.22 -11.55
CA HIS A 305 -9.62 22.52 -12.80
C HIS A 305 -8.87 21.22 -12.52
N ASP A 306 -9.65 20.16 -12.31
CA ASP A 306 -9.15 18.81 -12.13
C ASP A 306 -8.63 18.24 -13.47
N VAL A 307 -7.45 17.60 -13.41
CA VAL A 307 -6.80 17.03 -14.60
C VAL A 307 -7.54 15.79 -15.09
N HIS A 308 -8.23 15.05 -14.22
CA HIS A 308 -9.07 13.92 -14.66
C HIS A 308 -10.27 14.42 -15.47
N SER A 309 -10.99 15.41 -14.96
CA SER A 309 -12.10 16.07 -15.67
C SER A 309 -11.67 16.61 -17.04
N TYR A 310 -10.48 17.20 -17.14
CA TYR A 310 -9.93 17.65 -18.42
C TYR A 310 -9.63 16.50 -19.40
N LEU A 311 -9.02 15.41 -18.93
CA LEU A 311 -8.72 14.25 -19.78
C LEU A 311 -10.00 13.56 -20.25
N ASP A 312 -11.02 13.48 -19.39
CA ASP A 312 -12.34 12.93 -19.72
C ASP A 312 -13.05 13.78 -20.80
N ASP A 313 -12.99 15.11 -20.70
CA ASP A 313 -13.52 16.01 -21.74
C ASP A 313 -12.81 15.81 -23.09
N VAL A 314 -11.48 15.66 -23.08
CA VAL A 314 -10.68 15.39 -24.28
C VAL A 314 -11.07 14.04 -24.90
N ASP A 315 -11.19 12.98 -24.09
CA ASP A 315 -11.58 11.65 -24.56
C ASP A 315 -13.05 11.61 -25.04
N PHE A 316 -13.97 12.34 -24.38
CA PHE A 316 -15.36 12.48 -24.80
C PHE A 316 -15.46 13.10 -26.20
N HIS A 317 -14.73 14.19 -26.45
CA HIS A 317 -14.72 14.82 -27.77
C HIS A 317 -14.05 13.95 -28.84
N LEU A 318 -13.06 13.14 -28.48
CA LEU A 318 -12.41 12.19 -29.38
C LEU A 318 -13.30 11.00 -29.73
N GLN A 319 -14.16 10.53 -28.82
CA GLN A 319 -15.12 9.44 -29.10
C GLN A 319 -16.13 9.80 -30.20
N THR A 320 -16.39 11.10 -30.43
CA THR A 320 -17.31 11.56 -31.48
C THR A 320 -16.73 11.47 -32.89
N VAL A 321 -15.43 11.15 -33.04
CA VAL A 321 -14.73 11.10 -34.33
C VAL A 321 -14.20 9.70 -34.62
N ALA A 322 -14.42 9.22 -35.85
CA ALA A 322 -13.89 7.95 -36.32
C ALA A 322 -12.39 8.06 -36.70
N ASN A 323 -11.62 6.99 -36.49
CA ASN A 323 -10.21 6.86 -36.87
C ASN A 323 -9.21 7.75 -36.09
N VAL A 324 -9.42 7.95 -34.79
CA VAL A 324 -8.50 8.67 -33.92
C VAL A 324 -7.17 7.93 -33.77
N THR A 325 -6.07 8.56 -34.16
CA THR A 325 -4.71 8.03 -33.97
C THR A 325 -4.07 8.57 -32.69
N THR A 326 -3.03 7.89 -32.16
CA THR A 326 -2.25 8.37 -31.00
C THR A 326 -1.72 9.80 -31.21
N ARG A 327 -1.34 10.14 -32.46
CA ARG A 327 -0.86 11.46 -32.83
C ARG A 327 -1.95 12.54 -32.72
N ASP A 328 -3.19 12.20 -33.04
CA ASP A 328 -4.33 13.12 -32.95
C ASP A 328 -4.67 13.44 -31.50
N ARG A 329 -4.56 12.43 -30.62
CA ARG A 329 -4.77 12.62 -29.17
C ARG A 329 -3.69 13.51 -28.55
N LEU A 330 -2.43 13.26 -28.88
CA LEU A 330 -1.30 14.08 -28.46
C LEU A 330 -1.39 15.53 -28.95
N TYR A 331 -1.92 15.72 -30.18
CA TYR A 331 -2.14 17.04 -30.75
C TYR A 331 -3.21 17.82 -29.97
N LEU A 332 -4.34 17.20 -29.66
CA LEU A 332 -5.39 17.84 -28.85
C LEU A 332 -4.88 18.22 -27.46
N LEU A 333 -4.26 17.27 -26.75
CA LEU A 333 -3.67 17.52 -25.43
C LEU A 333 -2.74 18.75 -25.40
N ARG A 334 -1.99 18.96 -26.49
CA ARG A 334 -1.04 20.06 -26.61
C ARG A 334 -1.72 21.41 -26.90
N ILE A 335 -2.76 21.42 -27.73
CA ILE A 335 -3.44 22.68 -28.13
C ILE A 335 -4.46 23.14 -27.07
N THR A 336 -5.04 22.21 -26.31
CA THR A 336 -5.97 22.49 -25.21
C THR A 336 -5.25 22.64 -23.87
N ALA A 337 -3.92 22.60 -23.82
CA ALA A 337 -3.13 22.85 -22.62
C ALA A 337 -2.76 24.34 -22.44
N SER A 338 -2.73 24.81 -21.18
CA SER A 338 -2.16 26.12 -20.84
C SER A 338 -0.66 26.20 -21.13
N ARG A 339 -0.09 27.41 -21.03
CA ARG A 339 1.34 27.64 -21.29
C ARG A 339 2.24 26.85 -20.33
N GLU A 340 1.83 26.73 -19.07
CA GLU A 340 2.57 26.02 -18.02
C GLU A 340 2.56 24.52 -18.27
N VAL A 341 1.39 23.95 -18.59
CA VAL A 341 1.24 22.53 -18.94
C VAL A 341 2.00 22.22 -20.23
N ARG A 342 1.95 23.09 -21.26
CA ARG A 342 2.77 22.94 -22.46
C ARG A 342 4.27 22.91 -22.16
N SER A 343 4.74 23.76 -21.26
CA SER A 343 6.14 23.76 -20.82
C SER A 343 6.51 22.48 -20.08
N PHE A 344 5.60 21.87 -19.33
CA PHE A 344 5.78 20.55 -18.74
C PHE A 344 5.83 19.44 -19.82
N LEU A 345 4.90 19.44 -20.77
CA LEU A 345 4.87 18.47 -21.87
C LEU A 345 6.16 18.50 -22.70
N ASP A 346 6.71 19.68 -22.97
CA ASP A 346 7.96 19.84 -23.73
C ASP A 346 9.21 19.37 -22.97
N ARG A 347 9.15 19.25 -21.64
CA ARG A 347 10.26 18.76 -20.78
C ARG A 347 10.28 17.24 -20.61
N GLN A 348 9.21 16.55 -20.99
CA GLN A 348 9.15 15.08 -20.89
C GLN A 348 10.15 14.40 -21.85
N PRO A 349 10.67 13.20 -21.51
CA PRO A 349 11.53 12.44 -22.40
C PRO A 349 10.79 11.98 -23.66
N GLU A 350 11.52 11.77 -24.76
CA GLU A 350 10.91 11.50 -26.07
C GLU A 350 10.08 10.21 -26.11
N SER A 351 10.46 9.21 -25.30
CA SER A 351 9.69 7.98 -25.11
C SER A 351 8.29 8.23 -24.51
N VAL A 352 8.17 9.24 -23.65
CA VAL A 352 6.91 9.63 -22.99
C VAL A 352 6.09 10.58 -23.86
N LYS A 353 6.73 11.46 -24.64
CA LYS A 353 6.05 12.39 -25.57
C LYS A 353 5.33 11.68 -26.72
N MET A 354 5.88 10.56 -27.18
CA MET A 354 5.35 9.81 -28.33
C MET A 354 4.28 8.79 -27.94
N ASP A 355 4.10 8.55 -26.64
CA ASP A 355 3.10 7.62 -26.09
C ASP A 355 2.03 8.40 -25.31
N HIS A 356 0.80 8.37 -25.83
CA HIS A 356 -0.33 9.04 -25.21
C HIS A 356 -0.60 8.57 -23.78
N GLN A 357 -0.50 7.27 -23.51
CA GLN A 357 -0.80 6.73 -22.18
C GLN A 357 0.26 7.15 -21.15
N GLN A 358 1.54 7.13 -21.53
CA GLN A 358 2.62 7.58 -20.65
C GLN A 358 2.53 9.09 -20.38
N LEU A 359 2.16 9.88 -21.39
CA LEU A 359 2.01 11.32 -21.23
C LEU A 359 0.80 11.69 -20.36
N GLN A 360 -0.32 10.98 -20.50
CA GLN A 360 -1.47 11.10 -19.60
C GLN A 360 -1.08 10.76 -18.16
N GLN A 361 -0.35 9.68 -17.93
CA GLN A 361 0.12 9.30 -16.59
C GLN A 361 1.09 10.34 -16.00
N ALA A 362 1.96 10.95 -16.81
CA ALA A 362 2.83 12.02 -16.35
C ALA A 362 2.04 13.29 -15.96
N LEU A 363 1.01 13.65 -16.73
CA LEU A 363 0.11 14.75 -16.38
C LEU A 363 -0.69 14.47 -15.11
N ILE A 364 -1.19 13.24 -14.98
CA ILE A 364 -1.92 12.81 -13.80
C ILE A 364 -1.00 12.89 -12.57
N ARG A 365 0.24 12.41 -12.65
CA ARG A 365 1.18 12.48 -11.51
C ARG A 365 1.54 13.91 -11.12
N GLU A 366 1.76 14.80 -12.08
CA GLU A 366 2.18 16.18 -11.79
C GLU A 366 1.01 17.04 -11.30
N PHE A 367 -0.18 16.84 -11.85
CA PHE A 367 -1.33 17.73 -11.67
C PHE A 367 -2.53 17.10 -10.96
N SER A 368 -2.51 15.80 -10.67
CA SER A 368 -3.54 15.13 -9.84
C SER A 368 -3.12 14.97 -8.39
N ASP A 369 -2.02 15.59 -7.93
CA ASP A 369 -1.49 15.24 -6.61
C ASP A 369 -1.98 16.15 -5.47
N PRO A 370 -2.87 15.64 -4.59
CA PRO A 370 -3.12 16.13 -3.24
C PRO A 370 -2.18 15.55 -2.17
N GLU A 371 -1.21 14.69 -2.50
CA GLU A 371 -0.20 14.15 -1.55
C GLU A 371 1.02 15.05 -1.36
N SER A 372 0.96 16.34 -1.72
CA SER A 372 1.95 17.24 -1.15
C SER A 372 1.71 17.25 0.36
N GLU A 373 2.65 16.71 1.12
CA GLU A 373 2.77 16.84 2.58
C GLU A 373 2.33 18.25 3.07
N HIS A 374 2.51 19.28 2.23
CA HIS A 374 2.00 20.64 2.40
C HIS A 374 0.48 20.81 2.53
N GLY A 375 -0.38 20.06 1.82
CA GLY A 375 -1.85 20.23 1.86
C GLY A 375 -2.41 19.83 3.22
N LEU A 376 -1.98 18.67 3.73
CA LEU A 376 -2.32 18.20 5.06
C LEU A 376 -1.70 19.10 6.15
N ILE A 377 -0.45 19.53 6.00
CA ILE A 377 0.17 20.52 6.91
C ILE A 377 -0.62 21.83 6.92
N THR A 378 -1.03 22.33 5.75
CA THR A 378 -1.84 23.56 5.61
C THR A 378 -3.21 23.39 6.24
N ALA A 379 -3.86 22.22 6.09
CA ALA A 379 -5.11 21.89 6.74
C ALA A 379 -4.97 21.85 8.27
N MET A 380 -3.87 21.27 8.78
CA MET A 380 -3.60 21.19 10.21
C MET A 380 -3.44 22.57 10.85
N ASP A 381 -2.84 23.53 10.14
CA ASP A 381 -2.61 24.91 10.59
C ASP A 381 -3.79 25.87 10.32
N LEU A 382 -4.80 25.43 9.57
CA LEU A 382 -5.96 26.24 9.19
C LEU A 382 -6.91 26.49 10.36
N LYS A 383 -6.95 27.74 10.83
CA LYS A 383 -7.89 28.22 11.86
C LYS A 383 -8.92 29.18 11.26
N GLN A 384 -10.13 29.15 11.81
CA GLN A 384 -11.18 30.10 11.42
C GLN A 384 -10.77 31.52 11.80
N GLY A 385 -10.83 32.44 10.84
CA GLY A 385 -10.59 33.87 11.08
C GLY A 385 -11.70 34.52 11.92
N ARG A 386 -11.38 35.60 12.67
CA ARG A 386 -12.34 36.35 13.50
C ARG A 386 -13.58 36.88 12.76
N GLN A 387 -13.46 37.13 11.47
CA GLN A 387 -14.50 37.69 10.61
C GLN A 387 -14.96 36.68 9.53
N GLU A 388 -14.46 35.44 9.59
CA GLU A 388 -14.77 34.41 8.60
C GLU A 388 -16.01 33.62 9.03
N THR A 389 -16.95 33.41 8.10
CA THR A 389 -18.13 32.58 8.37
C THR A 389 -17.75 31.12 8.48
N THR A 390 -18.49 30.36 9.29
CA THR A 390 -18.25 28.93 9.50
C THR A 390 -18.27 28.14 8.19
N GLN A 391 -19.16 28.50 7.26
CA GLN A 391 -19.24 27.88 5.94
C GLN A 391 -18.01 28.18 5.06
N ALA A 392 -17.51 29.42 5.08
CA ALA A 392 -16.31 29.77 4.33
C ALA A 392 -15.09 29.04 4.87
N TYR A 393 -14.96 28.98 6.20
CA TYR A 393 -13.91 28.20 6.86
C TYR A 393 -13.99 26.71 6.53
N TYR A 394 -15.18 26.13 6.63
CA TYR A 394 -15.44 24.73 6.28
C TYR A 394 -15.01 24.42 4.85
N ASN A 395 -15.38 25.27 3.87
CA ASN A 395 -15.00 25.06 2.48
C ASN A 395 -13.48 25.13 2.27
N ARG A 396 -12.78 26.07 2.93
CA ARG A 396 -11.31 26.15 2.85
C ARG A 396 -10.63 24.96 3.51
N LEU A 397 -11.13 24.51 4.66
CA LEU A 397 -10.58 23.34 5.35
C LEU A 397 -10.81 22.07 4.54
N ARG A 398 -12.02 21.87 4.02
CA ARG A 398 -12.37 20.75 3.14
C ARG A 398 -11.44 20.73 1.92
N GLN A 399 -11.23 21.88 1.31
CA GLN A 399 -10.36 22.04 0.16
C GLN A 399 -8.87 21.79 0.48
N ALA A 400 -8.39 22.23 1.64
CA ALA A 400 -7.00 21.98 2.05
C ALA A 400 -6.76 20.51 2.47
N TYR A 401 -7.75 19.88 3.10
CA TYR A 401 -7.64 18.53 3.66
C TYR A 401 -7.92 17.43 2.62
N PHE A 402 -8.93 17.62 1.75
CA PHE A 402 -9.30 16.64 0.73
C PHE A 402 -8.86 17.03 -0.69
N GLY A 403 -8.40 18.27 -0.92
CA GLY A 403 -8.00 18.72 -2.25
C GLY A 403 -9.17 18.73 -3.24
N ALA A 404 -8.97 18.09 -4.39
CA ALA A 404 -9.99 17.91 -5.43
C ALA A 404 -10.92 16.71 -5.18
N ARG A 405 -10.72 15.95 -4.09
CA ARG A 405 -11.51 14.76 -3.80
C ARG A 405 -12.94 15.14 -3.40
N ASN A 406 -13.92 14.46 -4.00
CA ASN A 406 -15.35 14.67 -3.74
C ASN A 406 -16.12 13.34 -3.76
N GLU A 407 -15.61 12.34 -3.03
CA GLU A 407 -16.29 11.05 -2.86
C GLU A 407 -17.37 11.16 -1.76
N PRO A 408 -18.50 10.46 -1.90
CA PRO A 408 -19.52 10.42 -0.86
C PRO A 408 -18.98 9.76 0.43
N GLY A 409 -19.22 10.37 1.59
CA GLY A 409 -18.79 9.88 2.90
C GLY A 409 -17.40 10.34 3.36
N MET A 410 -16.67 11.14 2.56
CA MET A 410 -15.37 11.69 2.98
C MET A 410 -15.45 12.58 4.22
N GLU A 411 -16.56 13.30 4.36
CA GLU A 411 -16.81 14.22 5.46
C GLU A 411 -17.15 13.48 6.78
N ASP A 412 -17.25 12.14 6.73
CA ASP A 412 -17.36 11.27 7.90
C ASP A 412 -16.01 10.94 8.55
N ASP A 413 -14.88 11.35 7.92
CA ASP A 413 -13.55 11.19 8.49
C ASP A 413 -13.45 11.88 9.87
N PHE A 414 -13.13 11.08 10.88
CA PHE A 414 -12.95 11.53 12.26
C PHE A 414 -11.88 12.62 12.38
N ASN A 415 -10.78 12.49 11.64
CA ASN A 415 -9.67 13.44 11.71
C ASN A 415 -10.07 14.81 11.14
N PHE A 416 -10.79 14.81 10.02
CA PHE A 416 -11.35 16.02 9.43
C PHE A 416 -12.35 16.72 10.35
N ARG A 417 -13.29 15.97 10.94
CA ARG A 417 -14.30 16.50 11.90
C ARG A 417 -13.66 17.08 13.15
N SER A 418 -12.69 16.35 13.71
CA SER A 418 -11.93 16.79 14.88
C SER A 418 -11.15 18.07 14.58
N LEU A 419 -10.49 18.13 13.42
CA LEU A 419 -9.75 19.30 12.96
C LEU A 419 -10.66 20.52 12.77
N PHE A 420 -11.82 20.34 12.14
CA PHE A 420 -12.81 21.39 11.96
C PHE A 420 -13.26 21.97 13.29
N LEU A 421 -13.73 21.13 14.22
CA LEU A 421 -14.25 21.57 15.52
C LEU A 421 -13.17 22.23 16.38
N ARG A 422 -11.95 21.69 16.39
CA ARG A 422 -10.84 22.21 17.20
C ARG A 422 -10.40 23.61 16.76
N ASN A 423 -10.53 23.90 15.47
CA ASN A 423 -9.99 25.12 14.86
C ASN A 423 -11.08 26.17 14.57
N LEU A 424 -12.33 25.95 15.01
CA LEU A 424 -13.39 26.95 15.01
C LEU A 424 -13.07 28.12 15.96
N HIS A 425 -13.53 29.32 15.59
CA HIS A 425 -13.33 30.50 16.41
C HIS A 425 -14.25 30.45 17.64
N PRO A 426 -13.79 30.82 18.86
CA PRO A 426 -14.56 30.70 20.10
C PRO A 426 -15.93 31.42 20.09
N THR A 427 -16.10 32.44 19.25
CA THR A 427 -17.37 33.17 19.12
C THR A 427 -18.49 32.37 18.44
N VAL A 428 -18.18 31.20 17.87
CA VAL A 428 -19.13 30.29 17.21
C VAL A 428 -19.48 29.09 18.11
N SER A 429 -18.73 28.87 19.19
CA SER A 429 -18.86 27.69 20.06
C SER A 429 -19.73 27.94 21.31
N HIS A 430 -20.73 28.81 21.22
CA HIS A 430 -21.67 29.12 22.30
C HIS A 430 -23.03 28.45 22.12
#